data_AF-A0A3B8I7B6-F1
#
_entry.id   AF-A0A3B8I7B6-F1
#
_cell.length_a   1.000
_cell.length_b   1.000
_cell.length_c   1.000
_cell.angle_alpha   90.00
_cell.angle_beta   90.00
_cell.angle_gamma   90.00
#
_symmetry.space_group_name_H-M   'P 1'
#
loop_
_entity.id
_entity.type
_entity.pdbx_description
1 polymer ?
#
loop_
_entity_poly.entity_id
_entity_poly.type
_entity_poly.pdbx_seq_one_letter_code
_entity_poly.pdbx_strand_id
1 'polypeptide(L)'
;FDPSIRTYTFAEALSEGPARAFNVVWVNAKAIGRIFTGGLDARDSLAGPIGIARIFGGNFDWERFWRITGLLSMVLAFMNLLPIPALDGGHVVFLLTEMISGRKPSDKFLENSQKVGMVILLSLMVFIIFNDAIKAWF
;
A
#
# COMPACT_ATOMS: atom_id res chain seq x y z
N PHE A 1 -15.12 -18.57 0.36
CA PHE A 1 -14.69 -18.27 -1.02
C PHE A 1 -14.63 -19.58 -1.76
N ASP A 2 -15.61 -19.84 -2.62
CA ASP A 2 -15.59 -21.00 -3.49
C ASP A 2 -14.58 -20.72 -4.62
N PRO A 3 -13.45 -21.43 -4.73
CA PRO A 3 -12.41 -21.10 -5.69
C PRO A 3 -12.79 -21.68 -7.06
N SER A 4 -13.89 -21.20 -7.63
CA SER A 4 -14.16 -21.44 -9.05
C SER A 4 -13.24 -20.53 -9.85
N ILE A 5 -12.18 -21.12 -10.43
CA ILE A 5 -11.33 -20.44 -11.40
C ILE A 5 -12.21 -20.09 -12.59
N ARG A 6 -12.66 -18.83 -12.67
CA ARG A 6 -13.35 -18.30 -13.85
C ARG A 6 -12.31 -17.92 -14.89
N THR A 7 -12.32 -18.62 -16.01
CA THR A 7 -11.58 -18.24 -17.20
C THR A 7 -12.33 -17.12 -17.90
N TYR A 8 -11.65 -15.99 -18.12
CA TYR A 8 -12.20 -14.85 -18.84
C TYR A 8 -11.71 -14.86 -20.28
N THR A 9 -12.56 -14.45 -21.20
CA THR A 9 -12.11 -14.04 -22.53
C THR A 9 -11.27 -12.75 -22.42
N PHE A 10 -10.49 -12.42 -23.45
CA PHE A 10 -9.66 -11.21 -23.45
C PHE A 10 -10.47 -9.92 -23.19
N ALA A 11 -11.64 -9.81 -23.81
CA ALA A 11 -12.52 -8.65 -23.63
C ALA A 11 -13.07 -8.56 -22.20
N GLU A 12 -13.53 -9.69 -21.64
CA GLU A 12 -14.01 -9.73 -20.26
C GLU A 12 -12.88 -9.46 -19.26
N ALA A 13 -11.66 -9.93 -19.52
CA ALA A 13 -10.52 -9.65 -18.66
C ALA A 13 -10.18 -8.15 -18.62
N LEU A 14 -10.30 -7.45 -19.75
CA LEU A 14 -10.10 -5.99 -19.81
C LEU A 14 -11.19 -5.22 -19.06
N SER A 15 -12.44 -5.67 -19.09
CA SER A 15 -13.53 -5.02 -18.35
C SER A 15 -13.49 -5.33 -16.85
N GLU A 16 -13.15 -6.56 -16.47
CA GLU A 16 -13.15 -7.03 -15.07
C GLU A 16 -11.88 -6.63 -14.30
N GLY A 17 -10.76 -6.47 -15.00
CA GLY A 17 -9.46 -6.09 -14.43
C GLY A 17 -9.51 -4.83 -13.55
N PRO A 18 -10.04 -3.70 -14.05
CA PRO A 18 -10.17 -2.47 -13.27
C PRO A 18 -11.01 -2.67 -11.99
N ALA A 19 -12.15 -3.34 -12.08
CA ALA A 19 -13.00 -3.58 -10.92
C ALA A 19 -12.27 -4.38 -9.82
N ARG A 20 -11.51 -5.41 -10.22
CA ARG A 20 -10.66 -6.17 -9.30
C ARG A 20 -9.53 -5.33 -8.70
N ALA A 21 -8.88 -4.51 -9.52
CA ALA A 21 -7.81 -3.63 -9.08
C ALA A 21 -8.32 -2.61 -8.03
N PHE A 22 -9.44 -1.93 -8.28
CA PHE A 22 -10.05 -1.01 -7.32
C PHE A 22 -10.58 -1.71 -6.07
N ASN A 23 -11.02 -2.97 -6.18
CA ASN A 23 -11.39 -3.74 -5.00
C ASN A 23 -10.19 -3.98 -4.07
N VAL A 24 -8.97 -4.12 -4.59
CA VAL A 24 -7.76 -4.18 -3.75
C VAL A 24 -7.63 -2.90 -2.92
N VAL A 25 -7.83 -1.72 -3.52
CA VAL A 25 -7.79 -0.43 -2.81
C VAL A 25 -8.82 -0.41 -1.68
N TRP A 26 -10.06 -0.82 -1.97
CA TRP A 26 -11.15 -0.84 -0.99
C TRP A 26 -10.89 -1.80 0.18
N VAL A 27 -10.36 -2.99 -0.10
CA VAL A 27 -9.99 -3.97 0.93
C VAL A 27 -8.85 -3.43 1.80
N ASN A 28 -7.83 -2.80 1.20
CA ASN A 28 -6.73 -2.20 1.96
C ASN A 28 -7.21 -1.05 2.85
N ALA A 29 -8.10 -0.18 2.36
CA ALA A 29 -8.68 0.89 3.17
C ALA A 29 -9.44 0.35 4.40
N LYS A 30 -10.24 -0.71 4.22
CA LYS A 30 -10.90 -1.40 5.34
C LYS A 30 -9.91 -2.03 6.31
N ALA A 31 -8.85 -2.66 5.80
CA ALA A 31 -7.82 -3.28 6.64
C ALA A 31 -7.13 -2.23 7.53
N ILE A 32 -6.74 -1.09 6.96
CA ILE A 32 -6.21 0.05 7.72
C ILE A 32 -7.20 0.51 8.78
N GLY A 33 -8.47 0.71 8.42
CA GLY A 33 -9.51 1.09 9.39
C GLY A 33 -9.64 0.10 10.54
N ARG A 34 -9.54 -1.20 10.26
CA ARG A 34 -9.59 -2.26 11.30
C ARG A 34 -8.35 -2.31 12.19
N ILE A 35 -7.18 -1.92 11.68
CA ILE A 35 -5.98 -1.78 12.49
C ILE A 35 -6.18 -0.64 13.50
N PHE A 36 -6.73 0.49 13.07
CA PHE A 36 -7.02 1.63 13.96
C PHE A 36 -8.10 1.33 15.00
N THR A 37 -9.09 0.49 14.68
CA THR A 37 -10.13 0.09 15.64
C THR A 37 -9.73 -1.11 16.53
N GLY A 38 -8.49 -1.60 16.42
CA GLY A 38 -7.98 -2.73 17.21
C GLY A 38 -8.53 -4.10 16.79
N GLY A 39 -9.22 -4.18 15.65
CA GLY A 39 -9.77 -5.42 15.10
C GLY A 39 -8.76 -6.26 14.30
N LEU A 40 -7.54 -5.76 14.10
CA LEU A 40 -6.41 -6.42 13.45
C LEU A 40 -5.10 -5.96 14.09
N ASP A 41 -4.20 -6.90 14.36
CA ASP A 41 -2.85 -6.55 14.81
C ASP A 41 -2.06 -5.92 13.66
N ALA A 42 -1.55 -4.72 13.89
CA ALA A 42 -0.74 -3.97 12.93
C ALA A 42 0.52 -4.75 12.51
N ARG A 43 1.07 -5.56 13.42
CA ARG A 43 2.28 -6.38 13.20
C ARG A 43 2.07 -7.53 12.21
N ASP A 44 0.84 -8.03 12.12
CA ASP A 44 0.47 -9.14 11.22
C ASP A 44 -0.09 -8.65 9.90
N SER A 45 -0.53 -7.41 9.86
CA SER A 45 -1.09 -6.78 8.66
C SER A 45 -0.03 -6.13 7.76
N LEU A 46 1.20 -5.92 8.26
CA LEU A 46 2.31 -5.33 7.51
C LEU A 46 3.31 -6.41 7.09
N ALA A 47 3.40 -6.69 5.79
CA ALA A 47 4.38 -7.59 5.20
C ALA A 47 5.67 -6.84 4.83
N GLY A 48 6.82 -7.36 5.23
CA GLY A 48 8.12 -6.86 4.80
C GLY A 48 8.62 -7.49 3.49
N PRO A 49 9.82 -7.13 3.02
CA PRO A 49 10.38 -7.65 1.77
C PRO A 49 10.54 -9.18 1.73
N ILE A 50 10.87 -9.82 2.86
CA ILE A 50 10.98 -11.27 2.99
C ILE A 50 9.60 -11.90 2.93
N GLY A 51 8.62 -11.33 3.64
CA GLY A 51 7.22 -11.71 3.56
C GLY A 51 6.70 -11.66 2.13
N ILE A 52 6.99 -10.58 1.40
CA ILE A 52 6.62 -10.43 -0.02
C ILE A 52 7.30 -11.50 -0.88
N ALA A 53 8.60 -11.74 -0.69
CA ALA A 53 9.33 -12.78 -1.44
C ALA A 53 8.74 -14.18 -1.21
N ARG A 54 8.29 -14.50 0.01
CA ARG A 54 7.64 -15.77 0.35
C ARG A 54 6.34 -16.01 -0.42
N ILE A 55 5.59 -14.94 -0.75
CA ILE A 55 4.31 -15.05 -1.48
C ILE A 55 4.55 -15.50 -2.94
N PHE A 56 5.67 -15.12 -3.55
CA PHE A 56 6.03 -15.58 -4.91
C PHE A 56 6.30 -17.10 -4.94
N GLY A 57 6.88 -17.65 -3.87
CA GLY A 57 7.18 -19.07 -3.73
C GLY A 57 8.53 -19.49 -4.33
N GLY A 58 8.85 -20.78 -4.25
CA GLY A 58 10.17 -21.31 -4.65
C GLY A 58 10.33 -21.62 -6.14
N ASN A 59 9.22 -21.72 -6.90
CA ASN A 59 9.23 -21.99 -8.33
C ASN A 59 8.52 -20.87 -9.08
N PHE A 60 8.99 -20.58 -10.30
CA PHE A 60 8.36 -19.57 -11.14
C PHE A 60 7.01 -20.06 -11.68
N ASP A 61 5.97 -19.25 -11.48
CA ASP A 61 4.62 -19.44 -11.99
C ASP A 61 4.18 -18.12 -12.63
N TRP A 62 3.92 -18.15 -13.94
CA TRP A 62 3.59 -16.97 -14.73
C TRP A 62 2.31 -16.28 -14.25
N GLU A 63 1.26 -17.04 -13.96
CA GLU A 63 -0.03 -16.49 -13.54
C GLU A 63 0.08 -15.87 -12.15
N ARG A 64 0.72 -16.59 -11.22
CA ARG A 64 0.97 -16.12 -9.86
C ARG A 64 1.82 -14.86 -9.87
N PHE A 65 2.86 -14.82 -10.69
CA PHE A 65 3.77 -13.67 -10.81
C PHE A 65 2.99 -12.40 -11.15
N TRP A 66 2.19 -12.41 -12.22
CA TRP A 66 1.41 -11.24 -12.63
C TRP A 66 0.30 -10.89 -11.64
N ARG A 67 -0.33 -11.89 -11.02
CA ARG A 67 -1.35 -11.66 -9.97
C ARG A 67 -0.77 -10.95 -8.76
N ILE A 68 0.38 -11.40 -8.25
CA ILE A 68 1.06 -10.75 -7.11
C ILE A 68 1.58 -9.38 -7.51
N THR A 69 2.16 -9.25 -8.71
CA THR A 69 2.69 -7.97 -9.21
C THR A 69 1.59 -6.91 -9.34
N GLY A 70 0.43 -7.29 -9.88
CA GLY A 70 -0.75 -6.42 -9.94
C GLY A 70 -1.29 -6.05 -8.55
N LEU A 71 -1.35 -7.02 -7.65
CA LEU A 71 -1.75 -6.80 -6.25
C LEU A 71 -0.83 -5.78 -5.56
N LEU A 72 0.49 -6.00 -5.61
CA LEU A 72 1.49 -5.12 -5.01
C LEU A 72 1.46 -3.72 -5.63
N SER A 73 1.31 -3.63 -6.96
CA SER A 73 1.16 -2.34 -7.65
C SER A 73 -0.04 -1.55 -7.13
N MET A 74 -1.19 -2.20 -6.94
CA MET A 74 -2.37 -1.53 -6.40
C MET A 74 -2.22 -1.17 -4.92
N VAL A 75 -1.54 -1.98 -4.12
CA VAL A 75 -1.20 -1.64 -2.73
C VAL A 75 -0.28 -0.43 -2.68
N LEU A 76 0.77 -0.38 -3.51
CA LEU A 76 1.68 0.76 -3.59
C LEU A 76 0.96 2.03 -4.05
N ALA A 77 0.09 1.92 -5.07
CA ALA A 77 -0.73 3.05 -5.52
C ALA A 77 -1.64 3.57 -4.41
N PHE A 78 -2.29 2.69 -3.65
CA PHE A 78 -3.09 3.07 -2.49
C PHE A 78 -2.25 3.75 -1.40
N MET A 79 -1.10 3.17 -1.04
CA MET A 79 -0.21 3.73 -0.01
C MET A 79 0.31 5.11 -0.41
N ASN A 80 0.67 5.33 -1.69
CA ASN A 80 1.08 6.64 -2.21
C ASN A 80 -0.03 7.67 -2.24
N LEU A 81 -1.30 7.26 -2.24
CA LEU A 81 -2.44 8.18 -2.16
C LEU A 81 -2.74 8.65 -0.72
N LEU A 82 -2.19 7.98 0.29
CA LEU A 82 -2.44 8.35 1.69
C LEU A 82 -1.87 9.75 1.99
N PRO A 83 -2.51 10.52 2.88
CA PRO A 83 -2.10 11.89 3.24
C PRO A 83 -0.90 11.87 4.20
N ILE A 84 0.18 11.17 3.83
CA ILE A 84 1.40 11.05 4.63
C ILE A 84 2.43 12.02 4.06
N PRO A 85 2.96 12.95 4.87
CA PRO A 85 4.05 13.83 4.45
C PRO A 85 5.25 13.01 3.94
N ALA A 86 5.91 13.48 2.88
CA ALA A 86 6.94 12.78 2.11
C ALA A 86 6.46 11.71 1.09
N LEU A 87 5.18 11.32 1.07
CA LEU A 87 4.57 10.57 -0.06
C LEU A 87 3.83 11.52 -1.01
N ASP A 88 3.48 11.03 -2.21
CA ASP A 88 2.76 11.79 -3.23
C ASP A 88 1.43 12.35 -2.72
N GLY A 89 0.66 11.57 -1.97
CA GLY A 89 -0.61 11.98 -1.38
C GLY A 89 -0.48 13.12 -0.36
N GLY A 90 0.64 13.21 0.36
CA GLY A 90 0.93 14.35 1.22
C GLY A 90 1.09 15.66 0.43
N HIS A 91 1.77 15.59 -0.72
CA HIS A 91 1.91 16.75 -1.62
C HIS A 91 0.56 17.13 -2.25
N VAL A 92 -0.24 16.14 -2.65
CA VAL A 92 -1.61 16.37 -3.14
C VAL A 92 -2.42 17.12 -2.10
N VAL A 93 -2.37 16.71 -0.82
CA VAL A 93 -3.06 17.44 0.25
C VAL A 93 -2.58 18.87 0.37
N PHE A 94 -1.27 19.13 0.33
CA PHE A 94 -0.76 20.51 0.39
C PHE A 94 -1.26 21.37 -0.78
N LEU A 95 -1.24 20.83 -2.00
CA LEU A 95 -1.76 21.51 -3.18
C LEU A 95 -3.27 21.74 -3.11
N LEU A 96 -4.04 20.77 -2.62
CA LEU A 96 -5.48 20.93 -2.39
C LEU A 96 -5.76 22.03 -1.36
N THR A 97 -4.99 22.07 -0.26
CA THR A 97 -5.14 23.13 0.75
C THR A 97 -4.76 24.51 0.20
N GLU A 98 -3.74 24.61 -0.65
CA GLU A 98 -3.36 25.84 -1.33
C GLU A 98 -4.45 26.29 -2.30
N MET A 99 -5.00 25.38 -3.11
CA MET A 99 -6.07 25.66 -4.06
C MET A 99 -7.36 26.13 -3.37
N ILE A 100 -7.70 25.57 -2.21
CA ILE A 100 -8.89 25.98 -1.43
C ILE A 100 -8.65 27.29 -0.68
N SER A 101 -7.48 27.46 -0.05
CA SER A 101 -7.18 28.63 0.79
C SER A 101 -6.66 29.84 0.01
N GLY A 102 -6.22 29.65 -1.24
CA GLY A 102 -5.55 30.65 -2.07
C GLY A 102 -4.19 31.09 -1.53
N ARG A 103 -3.65 30.41 -0.51
CA ARG A 103 -2.40 30.77 0.17
C ARG A 103 -1.47 29.58 0.20
N LYS A 104 -0.25 29.78 -0.29
CA LYS A 104 0.81 28.78 -0.19
C LYS A 104 1.14 28.52 1.29
N PRO A 105 1.13 27.26 1.76
CA PRO A 105 1.71 26.91 3.05
C PRO A 105 3.15 27.42 3.14
N SER A 106 3.57 27.91 4.32
CA SER A 106 4.93 28.45 4.47
C SER A 106 5.99 27.40 4.11
N ASP A 107 7.08 27.81 3.47
CA ASP A 107 8.15 26.88 3.06
C ASP A 107 8.73 26.10 4.26
N LYS A 108 8.83 26.76 5.43
CA LYS A 108 9.25 26.12 6.69
C LYS A 108 8.29 25.01 7.14
N PHE A 109 6.98 25.19 6.94
CA PHE A 109 5.99 24.17 7.28
C PHE A 109 6.09 22.96 6.35
N LEU A 110 6.25 23.19 5.04
CA LEU A 110 6.42 22.13 4.06
C LEU A 110 7.71 21.33 4.33
N GLU A 111 8.82 22.03 4.55
CA GLU A 111 10.11 21.40 4.86
C GLU A 111 10.05 20.58 6.15
N ASN A 112 9.49 21.14 7.22
CA ASN A 112 9.34 20.41 8.49
C ASN A 112 8.41 19.21 8.34
N SER A 113 7.28 19.36 7.63
CA SER A 113 6.35 18.25 7.40
C SER A 113 7.02 17.12 6.64
N GLN A 114 7.81 17.43 5.60
CA GLN A 114 8.56 16.43 4.85
C GLN A 114 9.63 15.73 5.70
N LYS A 115 10.39 16.47 6.51
CA LYS A 115 11.38 15.90 7.44
C LYS A 115 10.73 14.95 8.45
N VAL A 116 9.63 15.38 9.07
CA VAL A 116 8.88 14.56 10.03
C VAL A 116 8.33 13.31 9.35
N GLY A 117 7.72 13.46 8.18
CA GLY A 117 7.23 12.33 7.37
C GLY A 117 8.33 11.33 7.04
N MET A 118 9.48 11.81 6.58
CA MET A 118 10.64 10.97 6.25
C MET A 118 11.15 10.19 7.47
N VAL A 119 11.27 10.83 8.63
CA VAL A 119 11.71 10.16 9.87
C VAL A 119 10.71 9.06 10.26
N ILE A 120 9.40 9.34 10.21
CA ILE A 120 8.36 8.36 10.51
C ILE A 120 8.42 7.16 9.55
N LEU A 121 8.54 7.43 8.26
CA LEU A 121 8.60 6.39 7.22
C LEU A 121 9.84 5.51 7.34
N LEU A 122 11.02 6.11 7.55
CA LEU A 122 12.26 5.36 7.74
C LEU A 122 12.19 4.51 9.02
N SER A 123 11.64 5.06 10.10
CA SER A 123 11.45 4.31 11.35
C SER A 123 10.50 3.13 11.16
N LEU A 124 9.40 3.33 10.44
CA LEU A 124 8.45 2.27 10.10
C LEU A 124 9.08 1.21 9.20
N MET A 125 9.89 1.61 8.22
CA MET A 125 10.59 0.69 7.33
C MET A 125 11.56 -0.21 8.11
N VAL A 126 12.35 0.38 9.01
CA VAL A 126 13.24 -0.38 9.91
C VAL A 126 12.43 -1.35 10.77
N PHE A 127 11.31 -0.90 11.34
CA PHE A 127 10.43 -1.74 12.14
C PHE A 127 9.86 -2.93 11.34
N ILE A 128 9.39 -2.69 10.12
CA ILE A 128 8.83 -3.74 9.25
C ILE A 128 9.91 -4.76 8.89
N ILE A 129 11.10 -4.30 8.45
CA ILE A 129 12.21 -5.20 8.08
C ILE A 129 12.65 -6.03 9.29
N PHE A 130 12.76 -5.42 10.47
CA PHE A 130 13.14 -6.11 11.70
C PHE A 130 12.10 -7.16 12.11
N ASN A 131 10.81 -6.82 12.08
CA ASN A 131 9.72 -7.75 12.35
C ASN A 131 9.69 -8.92 11.36
N ASP A 132 9.90 -8.63 10.08
CA ASP A 132 9.95 -9.63 9.01
C ASP A 132 11.16 -10.56 9.16
N ALA A 133 12.32 -10.03 9.58
CA ALA A 133 13.51 -10.83 9.89
C ALA A 133 13.28 -11.75 11.10
N ILE A 134 12.61 -11.28 12.15
CA ILE A 134 12.24 -12.12 13.31
C ILE A 134 11.30 -13.24 12.87
N LYS A 135 10.20 -12.91 12.16
CA LYS A 135 9.25 -13.88 11.59
C LYS A 135 9.88 -14.83 10.57
N ALA A 136 11.04 -14.47 10.04
CA ALA A 136 11.76 -15.32 9.12
C ALA A 136 12.63 -16.36 9.81
N TRP A 137 13.13 -16.01 11.00
CA TRP A 137 14.04 -16.83 11.80
C TRP A 137 13.32 -17.78 12.76
N PHE A 138 12.19 -17.34 13.34
CA PHE A 138 11.32 -18.14 14.21
C PHE A 138 10.10 -18.65 13.45
#